data_AF-L2GQ30-F1
#
_entry.id   AF-L2GQ30-F1
#
_cell.length_a   1.000
_cell.length_b   1.000
_cell.length_c   1.000
_cell.angle_alpha   90.00
_cell.angle_beta   90.00
_cell.angle_gamma   90.00
#
_symmetry.space_group_name_H-M   'P 1'
#
loop_
_entity.id
_entity.type
_entity.pdbx_description
1 polymer ?
#
loop_
_entity_poly.entity_id
_entity_poly.type
_entity_poly.pdbx_seq_one_letter_code
_entity_poly.pdbx_strand_id
1 'polypeptide(L)'
;MVFEAAQLSIGSSVTFDEGNEYISISQSKGLFNLQKCIGTKLCFEKDMSIKILPIKSSINNISTVKMHDIRFTEPVRLPSKCKRVELFCVSTSENAEIVLNSGCKELLISEYAVAINAQDVEKLDVLTVKLSITEENSIKFI
;
A
#
# COMPACT_ATOMS: atom_id res chain seq x y z
N MET A 1 -6.99 14.38 -2.60
CA MET A 1 -6.86 14.31 -4.07
C MET A 1 -7.41 13.00 -4.58
N VAL A 2 -8.16 13.02 -5.68
CA VAL A 2 -8.80 11.85 -6.31
C VAL A 2 -8.38 11.82 -7.77
N PHE A 3 -7.90 10.67 -8.22
CA PHE A 3 -7.62 10.35 -9.62
C PHE A 3 -8.39 9.08 -9.98
N GLU A 4 -9.38 9.23 -10.84
CA GLU A 4 -10.20 8.14 -11.34
C GLU A 4 -10.16 8.17 -12.86
N ALA A 5 -9.88 7.02 -13.49
CA ALA A 5 -9.74 6.92 -14.94
C ALA A 5 -8.71 7.90 -15.54
N ALA A 6 -7.70 8.32 -14.76
CA ALA A 6 -6.72 9.30 -15.20
C ALA A 6 -5.63 8.62 -16.07
N GLN A 7 -5.34 9.21 -17.23
CA GLN A 7 -4.29 8.73 -18.13
C GLN A 7 -3.18 9.77 -18.21
N LEU A 8 -2.03 9.46 -17.61
CA LEU A 8 -0.84 10.30 -17.70
C LEU A 8 -0.07 10.00 -18.99
N SER A 9 0.52 11.04 -19.59
CA SER A 9 1.36 10.89 -20.77
C SER A 9 2.73 10.31 -20.40
N ILE A 10 3.40 9.69 -21.38
CA ILE A 10 4.74 9.13 -21.18
C ILE A 10 5.70 10.25 -20.76
N GLY A 11 6.49 9.99 -19.71
CA GLY A 11 7.44 10.95 -19.14
C GLY A 11 6.82 11.97 -18.18
N SER A 12 5.49 12.02 -18.05
CA SER A 12 4.82 12.83 -17.03
C SER A 12 4.63 12.07 -15.73
N SER A 13 4.49 12.80 -14.63
CA SER A 13 4.12 12.21 -13.34
C SER A 13 3.33 13.19 -12.49
N VAL A 14 2.47 12.65 -11.62
CA VAL A 14 1.86 13.39 -10.51
C VAL A 14 2.68 13.14 -9.26
N THR A 15 3.12 14.20 -8.58
CA THR A 15 3.87 14.09 -7.32
C THR A 15 2.99 14.49 -6.15
N PHE A 16 3.02 13.67 -5.11
CA PHE A 16 2.30 13.90 -3.86
C PHE A 16 3.27 14.26 -2.75
N ASP A 17 2.84 15.15 -1.86
CA ASP A 17 3.56 15.55 -0.67
C ASP A 17 2.92 14.96 0.61
N GLU A 18 3.56 15.23 1.75
CA GLU A 18 3.09 14.74 3.05
C GLU A 18 1.79 15.41 3.52
N GLY A 19 1.47 16.60 2.98
CA GLY A 19 0.27 17.38 3.27
C GLY A 19 -0.96 16.88 2.49
N ASN A 20 -0.78 15.99 1.52
CA ASN A 20 -1.86 15.28 0.86
C ASN A 20 -2.43 14.19 1.77
N GLU A 21 -3.26 14.61 2.72
CA GLU A 21 -3.82 13.75 3.76
C GLU A 21 -4.75 12.66 3.21
N TYR A 22 -5.46 12.95 2.12
CA TYR A 22 -6.35 12.02 1.43
C TYR A 22 -5.88 11.84 -0.02
N ILE A 23 -5.62 10.60 -0.44
CA ILE A 23 -5.27 10.25 -1.83
C ILE A 23 -6.11 9.03 -2.24
N SER A 24 -6.70 9.07 -3.42
CA SER A 24 -7.38 7.92 -4.03
C SER A 24 -6.98 7.87 -5.50
N ILE A 25 -6.33 6.80 -5.94
CA ILE A 25 -5.97 6.56 -7.34
C ILE A 25 -6.56 5.21 -7.73
N SER A 26 -7.40 5.19 -8.76
CA SER A 26 -8.05 3.98 -9.26
C SER A 26 -8.28 4.07 -10.76
N GLN A 27 -8.30 2.92 -11.45
CA GLN A 27 -8.56 2.83 -12.89
C GLN A 27 -7.64 3.73 -13.74
N SER A 28 -6.49 4.09 -13.22
CA SER A 28 -5.60 5.11 -13.78
C SER A 28 -4.38 4.44 -14.40
N LYS A 29 -3.69 5.14 -15.31
CA LYS A 29 -2.47 4.63 -15.93
C LYS A 29 -1.38 5.70 -16.02
N GLY A 30 -0.17 5.29 -15.69
CA GLY A 30 1.03 6.14 -15.72
C GLY A 30 1.66 6.34 -14.36
N LEU A 31 2.67 7.22 -14.29
CA LEU A 31 3.56 7.32 -13.13
C LEU A 31 3.01 8.28 -12.06
N PHE A 32 2.79 7.75 -10.86
CA PHE A 32 2.44 8.52 -9.66
C PHE A 32 3.58 8.42 -8.63
N ASN A 33 4.16 9.56 -8.29
CA ASN A 33 5.23 9.65 -7.31
C ASN A 33 4.63 9.77 -5.89
N LEU A 34 4.50 8.63 -5.23
CA LEU A 34 3.96 8.50 -3.88
C LEU A 34 5.07 8.36 -2.82
N GLN A 35 6.32 8.73 -3.14
CA GLN A 35 7.47 8.46 -2.28
C GLN A 35 7.31 9.09 -0.89
N LYS A 36 6.72 10.28 -0.82
CA LYS A 36 6.40 10.97 0.45
C LYS A 36 5.19 10.40 1.19
N CYS A 37 4.39 9.55 0.54
CA CYS A 37 3.16 9.01 1.08
C CYS A 37 3.26 7.54 1.49
N ILE A 38 3.98 6.71 0.72
CA ILE A 38 4.17 5.28 0.98
C ILE A 38 5.61 4.81 0.75
N GLY A 39 6.56 5.72 0.50
CA GLY A 39 7.97 5.36 0.36
C GLY A 39 8.40 4.92 -1.04
N THR A 40 7.51 4.91 -2.04
CA THR A 40 7.85 4.51 -3.42
C THR A 40 7.08 5.27 -4.51
N LYS A 41 7.52 5.14 -5.77
CA LYS A 41 6.81 5.58 -6.97
C LYS A 41 6.11 4.37 -7.60
N LEU A 42 4.92 4.58 -8.16
CA LEU A 42 4.17 3.51 -8.79
C LEU A 42 3.76 3.92 -10.21
N CYS A 43 4.08 3.06 -11.17
CA CYS A 43 3.48 3.13 -12.49
C CYS A 43 2.16 2.35 -12.42
N PHE A 44 1.04 3.05 -12.38
CA PHE A 44 -0.27 2.42 -12.30
C PHE A 44 -0.63 1.77 -13.65
N GLU A 45 -1.17 0.57 -13.55
CA GLU A 45 -1.97 -0.07 -14.59
C GLU A 45 -3.45 0.00 -14.21
N LYS A 46 -4.34 -0.32 -15.17
CA LYS A 46 -5.77 -0.07 -15.04
C LYS A 46 -6.40 -0.75 -13.81
N ASP A 47 -5.93 -1.92 -13.44
CA ASP A 47 -6.52 -2.70 -12.35
C ASP A 47 -5.94 -2.31 -10.98
N MET A 48 -4.82 -1.58 -10.96
CA MET A 48 -4.18 -1.12 -9.73
C MET A 48 -5.00 -0.03 -9.05
N SER A 49 -5.06 -0.07 -7.72
CA SER A 49 -5.58 1.06 -6.94
C SER A 49 -4.86 1.26 -5.62
N ILE A 50 -4.84 2.52 -5.18
CA ILE A 50 -4.39 2.90 -3.84
C ILE A 50 -5.33 3.90 -3.22
N LYS A 51 -5.55 3.76 -1.91
CA LYS A 51 -6.26 4.74 -1.09
C LYS A 51 -5.48 5.03 0.17
N ILE A 52 -5.24 6.31 0.43
CA ILE A 52 -4.61 6.83 1.64
C ILE A 52 -5.64 7.70 2.33
N LEU A 53 -6.00 7.31 3.55
CA LEU A 53 -7.06 7.94 4.34
C LEU A 53 -6.45 8.59 5.59
N PRO A 54 -6.80 9.84 5.91
CA PRO A 54 -6.38 10.44 7.16
C PRO A 54 -7.13 9.83 8.34
N ILE A 55 -6.52 9.99 9.51
CA ILE A 55 -7.07 9.64 10.83
C ILE A 55 -8.52 10.12 10.95
N LYS A 56 -8.82 11.38 10.61
CA LYS A 56 -10.15 11.99 10.81
C LYS A 56 -11.26 11.46 9.89
N SER A 57 -10.94 10.67 8.87
CA SER A 57 -11.92 10.21 7.86
C SER A 57 -12.40 8.77 8.05
N SER A 58 -11.81 8.02 8.99
CA SER A 58 -12.16 6.62 9.22
C SER A 58 -13.02 6.45 10.47
N ILE A 59 -13.92 5.46 10.42
CA ILE A 59 -14.83 5.10 11.54
C ILE A 59 -14.02 4.83 12.84
N ASN A 60 -12.76 4.41 12.70
CA ASN A 60 -11.89 4.02 13.81
C ASN A 60 -10.87 5.10 14.21
N ASN A 61 -10.85 6.27 13.56
CA ASN A 61 -9.83 7.31 13.77
C ASN A 61 -8.38 6.83 13.55
N ILE A 62 -8.15 6.04 12.50
CA ILE A 62 -6.85 5.44 12.17
C ILE A 62 -6.48 5.80 10.73
N SER A 63 -5.25 6.28 10.54
CA SER A 63 -4.63 6.53 9.23
C SER A 63 -4.42 5.21 8.51
N THR A 64 -4.97 5.12 7.30
CA THR A 64 -5.06 3.86 6.57
C THR A 64 -4.45 3.97 5.19
N VAL A 65 -3.65 2.99 4.81
CA VAL A 65 -3.22 2.76 3.42
C VAL A 65 -3.85 1.46 2.93
N LYS A 66 -4.59 1.54 1.82
CA LYS A 66 -5.19 0.39 1.15
C LYS A 66 -4.61 0.26 -0.24
N MET A 67 -4.17 -0.93 -0.61
CA MET A 67 -3.53 -1.23 -1.89
C MET A 67 -4.21 -2.44 -2.54
N HIS A 68 -4.45 -2.37 -3.85
CA HIS A 68 -5.11 -3.42 -4.63
C HIS A 68 -4.38 -3.70 -5.94
N ASP A 69 -4.17 -4.97 -6.26
CA ASP A 69 -3.54 -5.47 -7.50
C ASP A 69 -2.15 -4.88 -7.80
N ILE A 70 -1.37 -4.56 -6.76
CA ILE A 70 -0.04 -3.95 -6.91
C ILE A 70 1.05 -5.01 -6.74
N ARG A 71 1.99 -5.04 -7.69
CA ARG A 71 3.24 -5.79 -7.56
C ARG A 71 4.41 -4.86 -7.27
N PHE A 72 5.04 -5.05 -6.11
CA PHE A 72 6.26 -4.32 -5.75
C PHE A 72 7.50 -5.09 -6.18
N THR A 73 8.38 -4.43 -6.93
CA THR A 73 9.67 -5.00 -7.36
C THR A 73 10.85 -4.50 -6.55
N GLU A 74 10.63 -3.51 -5.69
CA GLU A 74 11.60 -2.90 -4.78
C GLU A 74 11.00 -2.79 -3.37
N PRO A 75 11.83 -2.71 -2.31
CA PRO A 75 11.34 -2.53 -0.95
C PRO A 75 10.52 -1.25 -0.76
N VAL A 76 9.41 -1.35 -0.03
CA VAL A 76 8.52 -0.22 0.27
C VAL A 76 8.49 0.02 1.76
N ARG A 77 8.92 1.21 2.19
CA ARG A 77 8.91 1.62 3.60
C ARG A 77 7.73 2.53 3.87
N LEU A 78 6.75 2.02 4.60
CA LEU A 78 5.56 2.81 4.95
C LEU A 78 5.93 3.89 5.98
N PRO A 79 5.36 5.11 5.87
CA PRO A 79 5.70 6.18 6.79
C PRO A 79 5.14 5.92 8.19
N SER A 80 5.79 6.48 9.22
CA SER A 80 5.44 6.34 10.64
C SER A 80 4.00 6.74 10.99
N LYS A 81 3.37 7.57 10.15
CA LYS A 81 1.97 7.97 10.31
C LYS A 81 0.99 6.87 9.93
N CYS A 82 1.40 5.80 9.23
CA CYS A 82 0.50 4.75 8.77
C CYS A 82 0.24 3.73 9.87
N LYS A 83 -0.99 3.70 10.38
CA LYS A 83 -1.39 2.83 11.50
C LYS A 83 -2.11 1.56 11.03
N ARG A 84 -2.78 1.62 9.89
CA ARG A 84 -3.48 0.48 9.28
C ARG A 84 -3.05 0.27 7.85
N VAL A 85 -2.71 -0.96 7.52
CA VAL A 85 -2.28 -1.38 6.18
C VAL A 85 -3.20 -2.48 5.69
N GLU A 86 -3.83 -2.27 4.55
CA GLU A 86 -4.66 -3.29 3.89
C GLU A 86 -4.09 -3.61 2.52
N LEU A 87 -3.76 -4.88 2.32
CA LEU A 87 -3.16 -5.42 1.12
C LEU A 87 -4.15 -6.41 0.51
N PHE A 88 -4.64 -6.12 -0.69
CA PHE A 88 -5.55 -6.97 -1.45
C PHE A 88 -4.91 -7.31 -2.79
N CYS A 89 -4.66 -8.59 -3.06
CA CYS A 89 -3.98 -9.02 -4.29
C CYS A 89 -2.64 -8.30 -4.50
N VAL A 90 -1.89 -8.07 -3.41
CA VAL A 90 -0.59 -7.40 -3.45
C VAL A 90 0.51 -8.43 -3.41
N SER A 91 1.52 -8.29 -4.26
CA SER A 91 2.67 -9.18 -4.30
C SER A 91 4.00 -8.46 -4.26
N THR A 92 5.05 -9.17 -3.84
CA THR A 92 6.43 -8.69 -3.87
C THR A 92 7.31 -9.60 -4.73
N SER A 93 8.30 -9.04 -5.42
CA SER A 93 9.40 -9.84 -5.99
C SER A 93 10.28 -10.43 -4.88
N GLU A 94 11.17 -11.37 -5.22
CA GLU A 94 12.06 -12.07 -4.27
C GLU A 94 12.91 -11.12 -3.41
N ASN A 95 13.30 -9.96 -3.97
CA ASN A 95 14.14 -8.96 -3.31
C ASN A 95 13.33 -7.74 -2.79
N ALA A 96 12.00 -7.82 -2.81
CA ALA A 96 11.13 -6.76 -2.35
C ALA A 96 10.36 -7.21 -1.10
N GLU A 97 10.12 -6.24 -0.23
CA GLU A 97 9.34 -6.41 0.99
C GLU A 97 8.55 -5.14 1.27
N ILE A 98 7.45 -5.27 1.97
CA ILE A 98 6.72 -4.14 2.55
C ILE A 98 7.17 -4.03 4.01
N VAL A 99 7.91 -2.97 4.31
CA VAL A 99 8.39 -2.65 5.65
C VAL A 99 7.33 -1.83 6.38
N LEU A 100 6.79 -2.42 7.44
CA LEU A 100 5.86 -1.77 8.34
C LEU A 100 6.62 -0.85 9.30
N ASN A 101 6.00 0.25 9.70
CA ASN A 101 6.56 1.18 10.68
C ASN A 101 6.11 0.82 12.10
N SER A 102 6.80 1.36 13.11
CA SER A 102 6.49 1.15 14.53
C SER A 102 5.09 1.59 14.98
N GLY A 103 4.47 2.51 14.24
CA GLY A 103 3.10 2.96 14.45
C GLY A 103 2.03 2.02 13.87
N CYS A 104 2.40 1.00 13.10
CA CYS A 104 1.46 0.05 12.51
C CYS A 104 0.79 -0.79 13.62
N LYS A 105 -0.54 -0.75 13.67
CA LYS A 105 -1.37 -1.49 14.64
C LYS A 105 -2.26 -2.53 13.98
N GLU A 106 -2.66 -2.30 12.74
CA GLU A 106 -3.56 -3.19 12.02
C GLU A 106 -2.96 -3.56 10.67
N LEU A 107 -2.78 -4.85 10.44
CA LEU A 107 -2.37 -5.39 9.15
C LEU A 107 -3.45 -6.35 8.64
N LEU A 108 -3.94 -6.09 7.43
CA LEU A 108 -4.80 -6.99 6.70
C LEU A 108 -4.10 -7.40 5.41
N ILE A 109 -3.94 -8.70 5.22
CA ILE A 109 -3.40 -9.31 4.00
C ILE A 109 -4.49 -10.21 3.43
N SER A 110 -4.84 -9.99 2.18
CA SER A 110 -5.80 -10.78 1.45
C SER A 110 -5.21 -11.14 0.10
N GLU A 111 -4.97 -12.44 -0.07
CA GLU A 111 -4.54 -13.06 -1.34
C GLU A 111 -3.11 -12.67 -1.76
N TYR A 112 -2.44 -13.54 -2.52
CA TYR A 112 -1.09 -13.41 -3.09
C TYR A 112 0.13 -13.59 -2.15
N ALA A 113 1.27 -13.74 -2.82
CA ALA A 113 2.60 -13.89 -2.23
C ALA A 113 3.23 -12.54 -1.86
N VAL A 114 3.35 -12.27 -0.56
CA VAL A 114 3.89 -11.01 -0.03
C VAL A 114 4.93 -11.24 1.06
N ALA A 115 6.05 -10.53 0.98
CA ALA A 115 7.02 -10.42 2.05
C ALA A 115 6.74 -9.16 2.88
N ILE A 116 6.53 -9.36 4.19
CA ILE A 116 6.25 -8.32 5.17
C ILE A 116 7.41 -8.27 6.16
N ASN A 117 8.10 -7.15 6.24
CA ASN A 117 9.08 -6.89 7.28
C ASN A 117 8.39 -6.12 8.41
N ALA A 118 8.31 -6.75 9.58
CA ALA A 118 7.63 -6.20 10.74
C ALA A 118 8.58 -5.99 11.93
N GLN A 119 9.90 -5.96 11.70
CA GLN A 119 10.91 -5.85 12.76
C GLN A 119 10.79 -4.56 13.58
N ASP A 120 10.38 -3.47 12.94
CA ASP A 120 10.16 -2.19 13.61
C ASP A 120 8.79 -2.11 14.33
N VAL A 121 7.92 -3.11 14.18
CA VAL A 121 6.57 -3.11 14.76
C VAL A 121 6.60 -3.64 16.18
N GLU A 122 6.46 -2.74 17.16
CA GLU A 122 6.44 -3.12 18.58
C GLU A 122 5.25 -4.02 18.94
N LYS A 123 4.07 -3.72 18.39
CA LYS A 123 2.83 -4.45 18.65
C LYS A 123 1.80 -4.24 17.54
N LEU A 124 1.35 -5.33 16.93
CA LEU A 124 0.13 -5.39 16.13
C LEU A 124 -1.06 -5.71 17.04
N ASP A 125 -2.08 -4.85 17.02
CA ASP A 125 -3.35 -5.08 17.70
C ASP A 125 -4.24 -6.03 16.90
N VAL A 126 -4.19 -5.95 15.57
CA VAL A 126 -4.94 -6.82 14.67
C VAL A 126 -4.06 -7.29 13.52
N LEU A 127 -4.01 -8.61 13.32
CA LEU A 127 -3.49 -9.24 12.11
C LEU A 127 -4.62 -10.08 11.50
N THR A 128 -5.02 -9.73 10.28
CA THR A 128 -5.97 -10.52 9.50
C THR A 128 -5.27 -11.05 8.25
N VAL A 129 -5.31 -12.36 8.06
CA VAL A 129 -4.78 -13.02 6.87
C VAL A 129 -5.90 -13.80 6.20
N LYS A 130 -6.18 -13.50 4.95
CA LYS A 130 -7.14 -14.20 4.09
C LYS A 130 -6.38 -14.82 2.92
N LEU A 131 -6.44 -16.13 2.80
CA LEU A 131 -5.73 -16.88 1.77
C LEU A 131 -6.73 -17.36 0.71
N SER A 132 -6.35 -17.28 -0.56
CA SER A 132 -7.12 -17.88 -1.65
C SER A 132 -6.96 -19.40 -1.65
N ILE A 133 -8.01 -20.14 -1.96
CA ILE A 133 -7.94 -21.62 -2.08
C ILE A 133 -7.35 -22.02 -3.44
N THR A 134 -7.35 -21.13 -4.42
CA THR A 134 -7.03 -21.43 -5.83
C THR A 134 -5.66 -20.97 -6.27
N GLU A 135 -4.97 -20.17 -5.48
CA GLU A 135 -3.66 -19.60 -5.83
C GLU A 135 -2.60 -20.00 -4.81
N GLU A 136 -1.35 -20.10 -5.26
CA GLU A 136 -0.20 -20.33 -4.39
C GLU A 136 0.06 -19.07 -3.56
N ASN A 137 -0.45 -19.05 -2.33
CA ASN A 137 -0.19 -17.95 -1.39
C ASN A 137 1.08 -18.24 -0.61
N SER A 138 2.03 -17.32 -0.63
CA SER A 138 3.20 -17.37 0.26
C SER A 138 3.36 -16.05 1.00
N ILE A 139 2.94 -16.01 2.26
CA ILE A 139 3.16 -14.85 3.11
C ILE A 139 4.40 -15.10 3.94
N LYS A 140 5.42 -14.26 3.76
CA LYS A 140 6.68 -14.33 4.51
C LYS A 140 6.75 -13.15 5.47
N PHE A 141 6.83 -13.42 6.77
CA PHE A 141 7.17 -12.41 7.77
C PHE A 141 8.67 -12.44 8.07
N ILE A 142 9.30 -11.26 8.10
CA ILE A 142 10.73 -11.00 8.38
C ILE A 142 10.85 -10.21 9.67
#